data_AF-M2YFU7-F1
#
_entry.id   AF-M2YFU7-F1
#
_cell.length_a   1.000
_cell.length_b   1.000
_cell.length_c   1.000
_cell.angle_alpha   90.00
_cell.angle_beta   90.00
_cell.angle_gamma   90.00
#
_symmetry.space_group_name_H-M   'P 1'
#
loop_
_entity.id
_entity.type
_entity.pdbx_description
1 polymer ?
#
loop_
_entity_poly.entity_id
_entity_poly.type
_entity_poly.pdbx_seq_one_letter_code
_entity_poly.pdbx_strand_id
1 'polypeptide(L)' 'MPDHIAPPSTTTVQITVLNLAPMLGRGNLLALADVEVLLDGVSIILHGVQVCATAERTEVRLPKYRGI' A
#
# COMPACT_ATOMS: atom_id res chain seq x y z
N MET A 1 -36.22 17.95 -18.62
CA MET A 1 -35.62 17.26 -17.46
C MET A 1 -34.12 17.55 -17.54
N PRO A 2 -33.55 18.36 -16.65
CA PRO A 2 -32.12 18.64 -16.69
C PRO A 2 -31.36 17.44 -16.14
N ASP A 3 -30.32 17.01 -16.87
CA ASP A 3 -29.38 15.97 -16.43
C ASP A 3 -28.82 16.30 -15.04
N HIS A 4 -29.14 15.44 -14.08
CA HIS A 4 -28.52 15.46 -12.75
C HIS A 4 -27.10 14.93 -12.88
N ILE A 5 -26.11 15.81 -13.08
CA ILE A 5 -24.70 15.46 -13.02
C ILE A 5 -24.41 15.07 -11.57
N ALA A 6 -24.30 13.77 -11.29
CA ALA A 6 -23.85 13.29 -9.99
C ALA A 6 -22.44 13.87 -9.71
N PRO A 7 -22.19 14.45 -8.53
CA PRO A 7 -20.85 14.92 -8.18
C PRO A 7 -19.84 13.76 -8.27
N PRO A 8 -18.57 14.02 -8.62
CA PRO A 8 -17.57 12.95 -8.63
C PRO A 8 -17.54 12.31 -7.24
N SER A 9 -17.89 11.03 -7.16
CA SER A 9 -17.90 10.26 -5.92
C SER A 9 -16.47 10.15 -5.41
N THR A 10 -16.05 11.15 -4.65
CA THR A 10 -14.72 11.24 -4.07
C THR A 10 -14.68 10.33 -2.86
N THR A 11 -13.83 9.31 -2.92
CA THR A 11 -13.63 8.35 -1.84
C THR A 11 -12.29 8.64 -1.17
N THR A 12 -12.30 8.89 0.14
CA THR A 12 -11.07 9.03 0.93
C THR A 12 -10.54 7.67 1.32
N VAL A 13 -9.30 7.40 0.93
CA VAL A 13 -8.54 6.23 1.36
C VAL A 13 -7.49 6.67 2.38
N GLN A 14 -7.49 6.07 3.56
CA GLN A 14 -6.42 6.27 4.53
C GLN A 14 -5.48 5.06 4.49
N ILE A 15 -4.19 5.34 4.37
CA ILE A 15 -3.13 4.33 4.39
C ILE A 15 -2.32 4.54 5.66
N THR A 16 -2.25 3.53 6.52
CA THR A 16 -1.55 3.60 7.81
C THR A 16 -0.53 2.47 7.88
N VAL A 17 0.72 2.82 8.16
CA VAL A 17 1.76 1.82 8.43
C VAL A 17 1.60 1.35 9.87
N LEU A 18 1.26 0.09 10.05
CA LEU A 18 1.06 -0.53 11.37
C LEU A 18 2.39 -0.97 11.98
N ASN A 19 3.26 -1.53 11.14
CA ASN A 19 4.55 -2.07 11.56
C ASN A 19 5.56 -1.94 10.41
N LEU A 20 6.83 -1.74 10.77
CA LEU A 20 7.92 -1.62 9.81
C LEU A 20 9.19 -2.28 10.35
N ALA A 21 9.62 -3.36 9.69
CA ALA A 21 10.79 -4.15 10.02
C ALA A 21 11.92 -3.86 9.01
N PRO A 22 13.01 -3.18 9.42
CA PRO A 22 14.18 -2.97 8.56
C PRO A 22 14.84 -4.30 8.17
N MET A 23 15.26 -4.40 6.91
CA MET A 23 15.91 -5.58 6.35
C MET A 23 17.36 -5.23 5.99
N LEU A 24 18.29 -5.51 6.90
CA LEU A 24 19.71 -5.29 6.66
C LEU A 24 20.30 -6.41 5.80
N GLY A 25 21.11 -6.03 4.79
CA GLY A 25 21.86 -6.98 3.97
C GLY A 25 21.07 -7.74 2.90
N ARG A 26 19.78 -7.43 2.67
CA ARG A 26 18.97 -8.06 1.62
C ARG A 26 18.99 -7.32 0.28
N GLY A 27 20.19 -6.96 -0.17
CA GLY A 27 20.41 -6.29 -1.45
C GLY A 27 19.58 -5.01 -1.56
N ASN A 28 18.54 -5.03 -2.39
CA ASN A 28 17.71 -3.88 -2.66
C ASN A 28 16.43 -3.81 -1.78
N LEU A 29 16.15 -4.80 -0.93
CA LEU A 29 15.04 -4.76 0.02
C LEU A 29 15.47 -4.06 1.31
N LEU A 30 14.86 -2.91 1.60
CA LEU A 30 15.19 -2.06 2.75
C LEU A 30 14.34 -2.38 3.99
N ALA A 31 13.06 -2.70 3.80
CA ALA A 31 12.16 -3.03 4.90
C ALA A 31 10.95 -3.87 4.44
N LEU A 32 10.33 -4.56 5.40
CA LEU A 32 9.00 -5.13 5.31
C LEU A 32 8.03 -4.33 6.17
N ALA A 33 6.81 -4.13 5.71
CA ALA A 33 5.79 -3.39 6.43
C ALA A 33 4.45 -4.12 6.44
N ASP A 34 3.71 -3.91 7.52
CA ASP A 34 2.28 -4.20 7.60
C ASP A 34 1.54 -2.89 7.44
N VAL A 35 0.56 -2.85 6.52
CA VAL A 35 -0.14 -1.62 6.16
C VAL A 35 -1.64 -1.85 6.26
N GLU A 36 -2.33 -0.94 6.93
CA GLU A 36 -3.78 -0.84 6.92
C GLU A 36 -4.24 0.13 5.83
N VAL A 37 -5.23 -0.28 5.06
CA VAL A 37 -5.93 0.55 4.09
C VAL A 37 -7.38 0.64 4.54
N LEU A 38 -7.80 1.81 4.99
CA LEU A 38 -9.19 2.12 5.33
C LEU A 38 -9.86 2.76 4.11
N LEU A 39 -10.85 2.06 3.56
CA LEU A 39 -11.63 2.48 2.40
C LEU A 39 -13.11 2.37 2.74
N ASP A 40 -13.82 3.50 2.75
CA ASP A 40 -15.27 3.57 3.05
C ASP A 40 -15.69 2.82 4.33
N GLY A 41 -14.85 2.89 5.37
CA GLY A 41 -15.09 2.20 6.65
C GLY A 41 -14.68 0.72 6.68
N VAL A 42 -14.22 0.16 5.56
CA VAL A 42 -13.64 -1.18 5.49
C VAL A 42 -12.13 -1.09 5.72
N SER A 43 -11.64 -1.79 6.75
CA SER A 43 -10.21 -1.93 7.01
C SER A 43 -9.66 -3.17 6.31
N ILE A 44 -8.61 -2.98 5.52
CA ILE A 44 -7.87 -4.03 4.80
C ILE A 44 -6.43 -4.01 5.31
N ILE A 45 -5.99 -5.12 5.91
CA ILE A 45 -4.61 -5.25 6.39
C ILE A 45 -3.79 -6.02 5.35
N LEU A 46 -2.73 -5.38 4.87
CA LEU A 46 -1.76 -5.93 3.93
C LEU A 46 -0.48 -6.30 4.67
N HIS A 47 -0.22 -7.60 4.76
CA HIS A 47 1.01 -8.12 5.36
C HIS A 47 2.11 -8.31 4.33
N GLY A 48 3.34 -7.95 4.69
CA GLY A 48 4.52 -8.18 3.85
C GLY A 48 4.67 -7.21 2.68
N VAL A 49 4.23 -5.96 2.85
CA VAL A 49 4.53 -4.85 1.94
C VAL A 49 6.04 -4.63 1.95
N GLN A 50 6.65 -4.48 0.77
CA GLN A 50 8.11 -4.38 0.62
C GLN A 50 8.52 -2.96 0.30
N VAL A 51 9.49 -2.44 1.03
CA VAL A 51 10.17 -1.19 0.69
C VAL A 51 11.49 -1.55 0.04
N CYS A 52 11.65 -1.23 -1.24
CA CYS A 52 12.85 -1.55 -2.01
C CYS A 52 13.56 -0.27 -2.47
N ALA A 53 14.88 -0.26 -2.38
CA ALA A 53 15.71 0.65 -3.17
C ALA A 53 15.77 0.15 -4.62
N THR A 54 15.74 1.09 -5.56
CA THR A 54 16.17 0.88 -6.94
C THR A 54 17.36 1.79 -7.21
N ALA A 55 17.95 1.70 -8.41
CA ALA A 55 19.08 2.56 -8.78
C ALA A 55 18.72 4.07 -8.77
N GLU A 56 17.43 4.39 -8.88
CA GLU A 56 16.95 5.77 -9.05
C GLU A 56 16.15 6.29 -7.85
N ARG A 57 15.47 5.41 -7.08
CA ARG A 57 14.54 5.82 -6.02
C ARG A 57 14.18 4.70 -5.04
N THR A 58 13.43 5.04 -4.01
CA THR A 58 12.76 4.07 -3.13
C THR A 58 11.36 3.78 -3.64
N GLU A 59 10.97 2.51 -3.70
CA GLU A 59 9.65 2.05 -4.13
C GLU A 59 8.97 1.21 -3.05
N VAL A 60 7.65 1.38 -2.93
CA VAL A 60 6.80 0.51 -2.10
C VAL A 60 6.11 -0.49 -3.01
N ARG A 61 6.29 -1.77 -2.73
CA ARG A 61 5.76 -2.89 -3.52
C ARG A 61 4.73 -3.66 -2.71
N LEU A 62 3.59 -3.90 -3.32
CA LEU A 62 2.53 -4.73 -2.73
C LEU A 62 3.03 -6.17 -2.52
N PRO A 63 2.44 -6.90 -1.55
CA PRO A 63 2.78 -8.29 -1.32
C PRO A 63 2.52 -9.12 -2.59
N LYS A 64 3.55 -9.85 -3.03
CA LYS A 64 3.42 -10.73 -4.19
C LYS A 64 3.05 -12.12 -3.71
N TYR A 65 1.81 -12.53 -3.96
CA TYR A 65 1.43 -13.93 -3.81
C TYR A 65 2.03 -14.74 -4.97
N ARG A 66 2.83 -15.75 -4.65
CA ARG A 66 3.22 -16.79 -5.61
C ARG A 66 2.26 -17.95 -5.45
N GLY A 67 1.24 -18.01 -6.31
CA GLY A 67 0.45 -19.22 -6.47
C GLY A 67 1.33 -20.31 -7.08
N ILE A 68 1.40 -21.45 -6.42
CA ILE A 68 1.98 -22.68 -6.98
C ILE A 68 1.01 -23.33 -7.96
#